data_AF-A0A1S0TEF6-F1
#
_entry.id   AF-A0A1S0TEF6-F1
#
_cell.length_a   1.000
_cell.length_b   1.000
_cell.length_c   1.000
_cell.angle_alpha   90.00
_cell.angle_beta   90.00
_cell.angle_gamma   90.00
#
_symmetry.space_group_name_H-M   'P 1'
#
loop_
_entity.id
_entity.type
_entity.pdbx_description
1 polymer ?
#
loop_
_entity_poly.entity_id
_entity_poly.type
_entity_poly.pdbx_seq_one_letter_code
_entity_poly.pdbx_strand_id
1 'polypeptide(L)'
;MHTDGSGLRRLTKSGTNLWPTFLTNKRVLFTSNGILNDTFNIFAVNIDGSELEQVTADRDYKNFYPAVSHDSLKLLWSRSTINAQQLDLYMALIDRI
;
A
#
# COMPACT_ATOMS: atom_id res chain seq x y z
N MET A 1 7.20 -2.48 -19.44
CA MET A 1 6.22 -2.49 -20.54
C MET A 1 6.97 -2.13 -21.80
N HIS A 2 6.77 -2.88 -22.88
CA HIS A 2 7.25 -2.48 -24.20
C HIS A 2 6.44 -1.27 -24.69
N THR A 3 6.93 -0.56 -25.71
CA THR A 3 6.23 0.63 -26.24
C THR A 3 4.85 0.30 -26.83
N ASP A 4 4.59 -0.97 -27.13
CA ASP A 4 3.32 -1.51 -27.63
C ASP A 4 2.34 -1.96 -26.53
N GLY A 5 2.70 -1.78 -25.24
CA GLY A 5 1.86 -2.23 -24.12
C GLY A 5 2.06 -3.68 -23.70
N SER A 6 2.88 -4.47 -24.42
CA SER A 6 3.17 -5.84 -24.03
C SER A 6 4.15 -5.92 -22.84
N GLY A 7 4.24 -7.11 -22.23
CA GLY A 7 5.08 -7.34 -21.05
C GLY A 7 4.53 -6.74 -19.75
N LEU A 8 3.22 -6.41 -19.70
CA LEU A 8 2.54 -6.07 -18.46
C LEU A 8 2.28 -7.31 -17.62
N ARG A 9 2.62 -7.25 -16.33
CA ARG A 9 2.25 -8.26 -15.33
C ARG A 9 1.34 -7.64 -14.29
N ARG A 10 0.20 -8.28 -14.04
CA ARG A 10 -0.73 -7.92 -12.97
C ARG A 10 -0.24 -8.52 -11.63
N LEU A 11 -0.07 -7.69 -10.60
CA LEU A 11 0.37 -8.14 -9.28
C LEU A 11 -0.79 -8.52 -8.34
N THR A 12 -1.92 -7.82 -8.42
CA THR A 12 -3.10 -8.05 -7.56
C THR A 12 -4.32 -8.46 -8.39
N LYS A 13 -5.15 -9.37 -7.87
CA LYS A 13 -6.31 -9.91 -8.61
C LYS A 13 -7.67 -9.38 -8.12
N SER A 14 -7.71 -8.69 -7.00
CA SER A 14 -8.91 -8.14 -6.36
C SER A 14 -8.66 -6.73 -5.83
N GLY A 15 -9.74 -6.08 -5.41
CA GLY A 15 -9.70 -4.78 -4.76
C GLY A 15 -9.44 -3.58 -5.69
N THR A 16 -9.65 -2.38 -5.13
CA THR A 16 -9.22 -1.11 -5.74
C THR A 16 -7.84 -0.78 -5.18
N ASN A 17 -6.81 -0.94 -6.01
CA ASN A 17 -5.41 -0.82 -5.61
C ASN A 17 -4.84 0.52 -6.09
N LEU A 18 -4.42 1.37 -5.16
CA LEU A 18 -4.09 2.78 -5.41
C LEU A 18 -2.75 3.17 -4.77
N TRP A 19 -2.14 4.22 -5.32
CA TRP A 19 -0.90 4.87 -4.85
C TRP A 19 0.24 3.90 -4.51
N PRO A 20 0.74 3.14 -5.49
CA PRO A 20 1.87 2.25 -5.27
C PRO A 20 3.18 3.02 -5.05
N THR A 21 4.06 2.48 -4.21
CA THR A 21 5.45 2.93 -4.04
C THR A 21 6.39 1.73 -3.88
N PHE A 22 7.61 1.83 -4.42
CA PHE A 22 8.62 0.78 -4.31
C PHE A 22 9.38 0.86 -2.99
N LEU A 23 9.71 -0.31 -2.45
CA LEU A 23 10.66 -0.48 -1.35
C LEU A 23 12.00 -0.98 -1.91
N THR A 24 13.06 -0.73 -1.16
CA THR A 24 14.44 -1.14 -1.52
C THR A 24 14.61 -2.66 -1.60
N ASN A 25 13.77 -3.44 -0.92
CA ASN A 25 13.79 -4.90 -0.87
C ASN A 25 12.95 -5.59 -1.97
N LYS A 26 12.64 -4.90 -3.07
CA LYS A 26 11.81 -5.44 -4.18
C LYS A 26 10.38 -5.77 -3.77
N ARG A 27 9.82 -4.99 -2.84
CA ARG A 27 8.39 -4.97 -2.56
C ARG A 27 7.74 -3.70 -3.08
N VAL A 28 6.42 -3.72 -3.16
CA VAL A 28 5.57 -2.58 -3.49
C VAL A 28 4.59 -2.39 -2.35
N LEU A 29 4.60 -1.22 -1.74
CA LEU A 29 3.54 -0.75 -0.85
C LEU A 29 2.43 -0.12 -1.68
N PHE A 30 1.19 -0.32 -1.30
CA PHE A 30 0.03 0.28 -1.95
C PHE A 30 -1.16 0.32 -1.00
N THR A 31 -2.14 1.16 -1.30
CA THR A 31 -3.42 1.18 -0.58
C THR A 31 -4.42 0.30 -1.31
N SER A 32 -5.20 -0.51 -0.59
CA SER A 32 -6.32 -1.24 -1.17
C SER A 32 -7.53 -1.28 -0.26
N ASN A 33 -8.71 -1.26 -0.88
CA ASN A 33 -9.92 -1.90 -0.35
C ASN A 33 -10.24 -3.12 -1.21
N GLY A 34 -10.89 -4.14 -0.67
CA GLY A 34 -11.33 -5.33 -1.39
C GLY A 34 -10.29 -6.42 -1.64
N ILE A 35 -9.10 -6.35 -1.05
CA ILE A 35 -8.20 -7.52 -0.96
C ILE A 35 -8.60 -8.38 0.24
N LEU A 36 -8.49 -7.84 1.46
CA LEU A 36 -8.86 -8.54 2.71
C LEU A 36 -10.00 -7.83 3.48
N ASN A 37 -10.32 -6.58 3.14
CA ASN A 37 -11.23 -5.73 3.91
C ASN A 37 -11.87 -4.69 2.99
N ASP A 38 -13.08 -4.22 3.32
CA ASP A 38 -13.78 -3.21 2.52
C ASP A 38 -13.34 -1.77 2.80
N THR A 39 -12.53 -1.57 3.85
CA THR A 39 -11.90 -0.28 4.18
C THR A 39 -10.49 -0.20 3.59
N PHE A 40 -10.09 1.02 3.20
CA PHE A 40 -8.75 1.25 2.65
C PHE A 40 -7.68 1.04 3.71
N ASN A 41 -6.77 0.11 3.42
CA ASN A 41 -5.61 -0.22 4.23
C ASN A 41 -4.36 -0.28 3.36
N ILE A 42 -3.18 -0.22 4.00
CA ILE A 42 -1.90 -0.33 3.34
C ILE A 42 -1.48 -1.80 3.29
N PHE A 43 -1.00 -2.22 2.13
CA PHE A 43 -0.54 -3.56 1.84
C PHE A 43 0.86 -3.51 1.23
N ALA A 44 1.62 -4.58 1.41
CA ALA A 44 2.87 -4.82 0.72
C ALA A 44 2.79 -6.11 -0.08
N VAL A 45 3.44 -6.16 -1.24
CA VAL A 45 3.55 -7.37 -2.06
C VAL A 45 4.92 -7.42 -2.71
N ASN A 46 5.47 -8.61 -2.91
CA ASN A 46 6.69 -8.76 -3.70
C ASN A 46 6.45 -8.32 -5.14
N ILE A 47 7.50 -7.83 -5.82
CA ILE A 47 7.38 -7.45 -7.24
C ILE A 47 6.90 -8.59 -8.12
N ASP A 48 7.08 -9.86 -7.72
CA ASP A 48 6.58 -11.06 -8.40
C ASP A 48 5.12 -11.41 -8.13
N GLY A 49 4.46 -10.69 -7.22
CA GLY A 49 3.08 -10.91 -6.80
C GLY A 49 2.93 -11.88 -5.63
N SER A 50 4.02 -12.44 -5.11
CA SER A 50 4.03 -13.28 -3.90
C SER A 50 4.04 -12.46 -2.61
N GLU A 51 3.86 -13.14 -1.48
CA GLU A 51 3.99 -12.56 -0.12
C GLU A 51 3.20 -11.26 0.06
N LEU A 52 1.92 -11.31 -0.31
CA LEU A 52 0.98 -10.25 0.01
C LEU A 52 0.81 -10.17 1.54
N GLU A 53 0.98 -8.96 2.07
CA GLU A 53 0.92 -8.67 3.49
C GLU A 53 0.06 -7.42 3.72
N GLN A 54 -0.77 -7.46 4.76
CA GLN A 54 -1.50 -6.29 5.23
C GLN A 54 -0.69 -5.56 6.29
N VAL A 55 -0.25 -4.33 5.99
CA VAL A 55 0.62 -3.53 6.86
C VAL A 55 -0.20 -2.76 7.91
N THR A 56 -1.38 -2.26 7.53
CA THR A 56 -2.34 -1.65 8.47
C THR A 56 -3.63 -2.48 8.51
N ALA A 57 -4.17 -2.73 9.70
CA ALA A 57 -5.37 -3.54 9.90
C ALA A 57 -6.47 -2.82 10.70
N ASP A 58 -6.45 -1.49 10.70
CA ASP A 58 -7.42 -0.69 11.43
C ASP A 58 -8.81 -0.77 10.80
N ARG A 59 -9.84 -1.04 11.61
CA ARG A 59 -11.24 -1.09 11.17
C ARG A 59 -11.94 0.25 11.24
N ASP A 60 -11.56 1.09 12.21
CA ASP A 60 -12.18 2.39 12.44
C ASP A 60 -11.59 3.51 11.58
N TYR A 61 -10.59 3.17 10.75
CA TYR A 61 -9.83 4.13 9.97
C TYR A 61 -9.65 3.68 8.53
N LYS A 62 -9.36 4.67 7.68
CA LYS A 62 -8.97 4.49 6.29
C LYS A 62 -7.54 5.04 6.15
N ASN A 63 -6.66 4.24 5.54
CA ASN A 63 -5.24 4.54 5.39
C ASN A 63 -4.90 4.69 3.89
N PHE A 64 -4.35 5.84 3.50
CA PHE A 64 -4.21 6.28 2.11
C PHE A 64 -2.80 6.85 1.83
N TYR A 65 -2.43 6.92 0.55
CA TYR A 65 -1.23 7.62 0.06
C TYR A 65 0.07 7.22 0.78
N PRO A 66 0.46 5.93 0.82
CA PRO A 66 1.69 5.52 1.46
C PRO A 66 2.91 6.11 0.73
N ALA A 67 3.85 6.62 1.52
CA ALA A 67 5.16 7.05 1.06
C ALA A 67 6.24 6.48 1.99
N VAL A 68 7.35 6.04 1.42
CA VAL A 68 8.42 5.40 2.19
C VAL A 68 9.70 6.23 2.08
N SER A 69 10.47 6.30 3.17
CA SER A 69 11.80 6.91 3.13
C SER A 69 12.75 6.14 2.21
N HIS A 70 13.80 6.81 1.74
CA HIS A 70 14.78 6.22 0.82
C HIS A 70 15.44 4.94 1.37
N ASP A 71 15.68 4.89 2.68
CA ASP A 71 16.23 3.73 3.41
C ASP A 71 15.19 2.64 3.72
N SER A 72 13.91 2.85 3.36
CA SER A 72 12.79 1.94 3.67
C SER A 72 12.56 1.66 5.15
N LEU A 73 12.95 2.58 6.04
CA LEU A 73 12.77 2.43 7.50
C LEU A 73 11.63 3.27 8.07
N LYS A 74 11.07 4.20 7.29
CA LYS A 74 9.96 5.07 7.70
C LYS A 74 8.85 5.01 6.68
N LEU A 75 7.63 4.80 7.16
CA LEU A 75 6.40 4.84 6.39
C LEU A 75 5.59 6.07 6.80
N LEU A 76 5.21 6.88 5.82
CA LEU A 76 4.26 7.98 5.93
C LEU A 76 2.95 7.60 5.24
N TRP A 77 1.82 8.03 5.79
CA TRP A 77 0.53 7.88 5.13
C TRP A 77 -0.48 8.89 5.67
N SER A 78 -1.52 9.15 4.87
CA SER A 78 -2.68 9.91 5.33
C SER A 78 -3.72 8.97 5.93
N ARG A 79 -4.29 9.34 7.06
CA ARG A 79 -5.32 8.55 7.75
C ARG A 79 -6.53 9.40 8.09
N SER A 80 -7.72 8.84 7.95
CA SER A 80 -8.97 9.40 8.45
C SER A 80 -9.72 8.36 9.27
N THR A 81 -10.61 8.77 10.16
CA THR A 81 -11.64 7.84 10.66
C THR A 81 -12.60 7.49 9.53
N ILE A 82 -13.30 6.36 9.63
CA ILE A 82 -14.23 5.92 8.58
C ILE A 82 -15.33 6.94 8.25
N ASN A 83 -15.74 7.75 9.24
CA ASN A 83 -16.84 8.71 9.15
C ASN A 83 -16.37 10.17 8.97
N ALA A 84 -15.06 10.41 8.93
CA ALA A 84 -14.50 11.75 8.71
C ALA A 84 -13.98 11.91 7.28
N GLN A 85 -13.93 13.17 6.84
CA GLN A 85 -13.26 13.57 5.59
C GLN A 85 -11.85 14.15 5.85
N GLN A 86 -11.53 14.48 7.10
CA GLN A 86 -10.22 14.99 7.48
C GLN A 86 -9.17 13.89 7.34
N LEU A 87 -8.12 14.20 6.59
CA LEU A 87 -6.93 13.37 6.48
C LEU A 87 -5.82 14.00 7.29
N ASP A 88 -5.29 13.27 8.25
CA ASP A 88 -4.12 13.67 9.02
C ASP A 88 -2.91 12.82 8.60
N LEU A 89 -1.71 13.38 8.75
CA LEU A 89 -0.47 12.74 8.35
C LEU A 89 0.13 11.95 9.51
N TYR A 90 0.44 10.69 9.27
CA TYR A 90 1.07 9.79 10.24
C TYR A 90 2.39 9.25 9.73
N MET A 91 3.28 8.93 10.67
CA MET A 91 4.56 8.29 10.42
C MET A 91 4.73 7.10 11.36
N ALA A 92 5.31 6.01 10.86
CA ALA A 92 5.77 4.88 11.66
C ALA A 92 7.17 4.46 11.22
N LEU A 93 7.93 3.90 12.17
CA LEU A 93 9.12 3.12 11.87
C LEU A 93 8.67 1.72 11.42
N ILE A 94 9.36 1.18 10.42
CA ILE A 94 9.05 -0.14 9.88
C ILE A 94 10.30 -1.02 9.91
N ASP A 95 10.18 -2.19 10.54
CA ASP A 95 11.23 -3.19 10.58
C ASP A 95 11.05 -4.14 9.40
N ARG A 96 11.68 -3.81 8.27
CA ARG A 96 11.74 -4.59 7.03
C ARG A 96 10.39 -5.22 6.64
N ILE A 97 9.49 -4.38 6.13
CA ILE A 97 8.39 -4.83 5.25
C ILE A 97 9.04 -5.24 3.94
#